data_AF-A0A836C7E6-F1
#
_entry.id   AF-A0A836C7E6-F1
#
_cell.length_a   1.000
_cell.length_b   1.000
_cell.length_c   1.000
_cell.angle_alpha   90.00
_cell.angle_beta   90.00
_cell.angle_gamma   90.00
#
_symmetry.space_group_name_H-M   'P 1'
#
loop_
_entity.id
_entity.type
_entity.pdbx_description
1 polymer ?
#
loop_
_entity_poly.entity_id
_entity_poly.type
_entity_poly.pdbx_seq_one_letter_code
_entity_poly.pdbx_strand_id
1 'polypeptide(L)'
;MSPEYLSCADDPFNALLLQFNLGKDDAPKRVRGGTKPLRYRQRVLAQLEEACAAKAKELAIQEEENRRLRGRAKVLEVVLPVREQYLQSLQRYRRDAGPSSSDTPFTPYSGHQHPHLTMLNSSGSEESLLSFSSDSLPPLSPAEAGTYAPDHGASTAETSHPVPRPLSTAVEPGPGPAGTPAHVIKGFLGHWREWVREAGLLLHQHDARPSDPGPTLKLAQLHDKLLTPLIAKIQVSHPTLHWDLMQLDLDTGARVVPPAESYWGPVVRSLGFSPAQLEGCRAALDMYREYVARLQEERRALAARLALCTGSPTPWSPAPGQPAALWAHPSEAFAVMEVAEALARNVAKERRALETVKDFFCSNEWSLLQAVRVSVLSYPFIPDPLALVASAVDMHPLTATCAPPPPPAGPAGAQSLYAMAR
;
A
#
# COMPACT_ATOMS: atom_id res chain seq x y z
N MET A 1 37.36 -2.69 16.04
CA MET A 1 36.31 -3.60 16.55
C MET A 1 36.84 -4.22 17.83
N SER A 2 36.53 -3.59 18.96
CA SER A 2 36.92 -4.07 20.28
C SER A 2 35.89 -5.10 20.75
N PRO A 3 36.30 -6.22 21.37
CA PRO A 3 35.36 -7.16 21.94
C PRO A 3 34.78 -6.53 23.22
N GLU A 4 33.53 -6.10 23.16
CA GLU A 4 32.78 -5.76 24.36
C GLU A 4 32.63 -7.04 25.18
N TYR A 5 33.26 -7.03 26.36
CA TYR A 5 33.05 -8.03 27.39
C TYR A 5 31.59 -7.94 27.83
N LEU A 6 30.77 -8.87 27.33
CA LEU A 6 29.43 -9.15 27.86
C LEU A 6 29.56 -9.43 29.36
N SER A 7 29.16 -8.45 30.16
CA SER A 7 29.07 -8.52 31.60
C SER A 7 28.22 -9.73 32.00
N CYS A 8 28.82 -10.68 32.70
CA CYS A 8 28.19 -11.90 33.21
C CYS A 8 27.18 -11.63 34.36
N ALA A 9 26.86 -10.36 34.63
CA ALA A 9 25.98 -9.93 35.72
C ALA A 9 24.49 -10.00 35.36
N ASP A 10 24.14 -10.07 34.09
CA ASP A 10 22.75 -10.16 33.61
C ASP A 10 22.36 -11.60 33.23
N ASP A 11 22.95 -12.60 33.88
CA ASP A 11 22.50 -13.98 33.72
C ASP A 11 21.23 -14.21 34.59
N PRO A 12 20.03 -14.30 33.99
CA PRO A 12 18.78 -14.47 34.74
C PRO A 12 18.78 -15.76 35.57
N PHE A 13 19.68 -16.70 35.28
CA PHE A 13 19.86 -17.92 36.05
C PHE A 13 20.42 -17.68 37.46
N ASN A 14 21.34 -16.72 37.62
CA ASN A 14 21.90 -16.36 38.93
C ASN A 14 20.90 -15.57 39.79
N ALA A 15 20.07 -14.72 39.17
CA ALA A 15 19.00 -14.00 39.86
C ALA A 15 17.90 -14.95 40.38
N LEU A 16 17.55 -16.00 39.61
CA LEU A 16 16.63 -17.05 40.07
C LEU A 16 17.20 -17.84 41.24
N LEU A 17 18.47 -18.26 41.18
CA LEU A 17 19.12 -18.99 42.28
C LEU A 17 19.16 -18.18 43.59
N LEU A 18 19.28 -16.85 43.52
CA LEU A 18 19.26 -15.98 44.70
C LEU A 18 17.85 -15.77 45.28
N GLN A 19 16.79 -15.80 44.47
CA GLN A 19 15.41 -15.72 44.97
C GLN A 19 14.94 -17.02 45.67
N PHE A 20 15.56 -18.17 45.39
CA PHE A 20 15.18 -19.45 46.01
C PHE A 20 15.68 -19.68 47.45
N ASN A 21 16.43 -18.73 48.03
CA ASN A 21 16.92 -18.83 49.42
C ASN A 21 16.03 -18.15 50.47
N LEU A 22 14.84 -17.65 50.11
CA LEU A 22 13.92 -16.98 51.05
C LEU A 22 12.69 -17.84 51.32
N GLY A 23 12.65 -18.51 52.47
CA GLY A 23 11.45 -19.20 52.95
C GLY A 23 11.70 -20.36 53.91
N LYS A 24 12.52 -20.16 54.94
CA LYS A 24 12.28 -20.82 56.23
C LYS A 24 11.15 -20.04 56.92
N ASP A 25 10.27 -20.73 57.62
CA ASP A 25 9.26 -20.18 58.54
C ASP A 25 7.89 -19.87 57.92
N ASP A 26 7.13 -20.93 57.65
CA ASP A 26 5.76 -21.08 58.18
C ASP A 26 5.23 -22.48 57.88
N ALA A 27 4.98 -23.28 58.91
CA ALA A 27 4.53 -24.66 58.80
C ALA A 27 3.00 -24.74 58.62
N PRO A 28 2.47 -25.17 57.46
CA PRO A 28 1.03 -25.22 57.25
C PRO A 28 0.37 -26.37 58.04
N LYS A 29 -0.78 -26.09 58.65
CA LYS A 29 -1.67 -27.06 59.31
C LYS A 29 -2.07 -28.16 58.34
N ARG A 30 -1.80 -29.42 58.72
CA ARG A 30 -2.03 -30.63 57.92
C ARG A 30 -3.53 -30.89 57.72
N VAL A 31 -4.03 -30.67 56.51
CA VAL A 31 -5.34 -31.20 56.08
C VAL A 31 -5.19 -32.71 55.85
N ARG A 32 -5.85 -33.53 56.68
CA ARG A 32 -5.83 -35.00 56.60
C ARG A 32 -6.60 -35.45 55.36
N GLY A 33 -5.87 -35.87 54.33
CA GLY A 33 -6.43 -36.45 53.10
C GLY A 33 -5.62 -36.21 51.83
N GLY A 34 -4.52 -35.43 51.90
CA GLY A 34 -3.80 -34.96 50.72
C GLY A 34 -2.74 -35.92 50.17
N THR A 35 -2.63 -35.94 48.84
CA THR A 35 -1.52 -36.47 48.04
C THR A 35 -0.15 -36.19 48.69
N LYS A 36 0.74 -37.20 48.68
CA LYS A 36 2.09 -37.07 49.26
C LYS A 36 2.77 -35.81 48.69
N PRO A 37 3.29 -34.89 49.54
CA PRO A 37 3.93 -33.68 49.05
C PRO A 37 5.09 -34.02 48.11
N LEU A 38 5.12 -33.36 46.94
CA LEU A 38 6.18 -33.50 45.96
C LEU A 38 7.55 -33.26 46.62
N ARG A 39 8.50 -34.16 46.39
CA ARG A 39 9.88 -34.02 46.89
C ARG A 39 10.43 -32.68 46.42
N TYR A 40 11.30 -32.03 47.20
CA TYR A 40 11.90 -30.73 46.84
C TYR A 40 12.42 -30.69 45.40
N ARG A 41 13.15 -31.74 44.98
CA ARG A 41 13.63 -31.89 43.59
C ARG A 41 12.51 -31.88 42.54
N GLN A 42 11.36 -32.50 42.83
CA GLN A 42 10.21 -32.50 41.91
C GLN A 42 9.57 -31.12 41.81
N ARG A 43 9.56 -30.32 42.89
CA ARG A 43 9.09 -28.93 42.86
C ARG A 43 10.01 -28.05 42.02
N VAL A 44 11.33 -28.19 42.19
CA VAL A 44 12.31 -27.45 41.39
C VAL A 44 12.21 -27.83 39.90
N LEU A 45 12.05 -29.12 39.58
CA LEU A 45 11.85 -29.54 38.19
C LEU A 45 10.57 -28.97 37.60
N ALA A 46 9.45 -29.02 38.31
CA ALA A 46 8.19 -28.43 37.85
C ALA A 46 8.29 -26.91 37.61
N GLN A 47 9.01 -26.20 38.49
CA GLN A 47 9.24 -24.75 38.32
C GLN A 47 10.14 -24.45 37.12
N LEU A 48 11.18 -25.26 36.89
CA LEU A 48 12.03 -25.11 35.71
C LEU A 48 11.28 -25.45 34.42
N GLU A 49 10.43 -26.47 34.42
CA GLU A 49 9.55 -26.81 33.30
C GLU A 49 8.59 -25.66 32.98
N GLU A 50 7.98 -25.06 34.00
CA GLU A 50 7.11 -23.88 33.84
C GLU A 50 7.89 -22.67 33.30
N ALA A 51 9.09 -22.40 33.82
CA ALA A 51 9.94 -21.31 33.36
C ALA A 51 10.42 -21.52 31.90
N CYS A 52 10.83 -22.74 31.54
CA CYS A 52 11.18 -23.10 30.18
C CYS A 52 9.97 -22.95 29.23
N ALA A 53 8.77 -23.38 29.66
CA ALA A 53 7.56 -23.21 28.88
C ALA A 53 7.18 -21.73 28.70
N ALA A 54 7.33 -20.91 29.74
CA ALA A 54 7.10 -19.46 29.65
C ALA A 54 8.10 -18.79 28.68
N LYS A 55 9.39 -19.14 28.78
CA LYS A 55 10.42 -18.61 27.88
C LYS A 55 10.26 -19.06 26.44
N ALA A 56 9.83 -20.30 26.20
CA ALA A 56 9.50 -20.78 24.85
C ALA A 56 8.34 -19.99 24.23
N LYS A 57 7.31 -19.65 25.01
CA LYS A 57 6.21 -18.79 24.55
C LYS A 57 6.68 -17.36 24.24
N GLU A 58 7.51 -16.78 25.10
CA GLU A 58 8.09 -15.45 24.89
C GLU A 58 8.94 -15.40 23.62
N LEU A 59 9.82 -16.38 23.41
CA LEU A 59 10.61 -16.50 22.19
C LEU A 59 9.74 -16.65 20.95
N ALA A 60 8.68 -17.45 20.98
CA ALA A 60 7.77 -17.58 19.86
C ALA A 60 7.09 -16.24 19.47
N ILE A 61 6.72 -15.43 20.47
CA ILE A 61 6.18 -14.08 20.24
C ILE A 61 7.25 -13.18 19.62
N GLN A 62 8.48 -13.22 20.14
CA GLN A 62 9.59 -12.42 19.62
C GLN A 62 9.99 -12.82 18.19
N GLU A 63 9.97 -14.11 17.86
CA GLU A 63 10.25 -14.62 16.52
C GLU A 63 9.20 -14.15 15.51
N GLU A 64 7.93 -14.18 15.89
CA GLU A 64 6.84 -13.68 15.04
C GLU A 64 6.95 -12.16 14.83
N GLU A 65 7.23 -11.41 15.89
CA GLU A 65 7.45 -9.97 15.79
C GLU A 65 8.67 -9.64 14.92
N ASN A 66 9.77 -10.39 15.06
CA ASN A 66 10.96 -10.20 14.25
C ASN A 66 10.67 -10.52 12.77
N ARG A 67 9.93 -11.59 12.48
CA ARG A 67 9.47 -11.92 11.13
C ARG A 67 8.65 -10.79 10.53
N ARG A 68 7.69 -10.25 11.30
CA ARG A 68 6.86 -9.10 10.92
C ARG A 68 7.73 -7.88 10.59
N LEU A 69 8.64 -7.50 11.48
CA LEU A 69 9.53 -6.34 11.29
C LEU A 69 10.45 -6.50 10.09
N ARG A 70 10.99 -7.69 9.84
CA ARG A 70 11.79 -7.99 8.62
C ARG A 70 10.97 -7.81 7.36
N GLY A 71 9.72 -8.29 7.35
CA GLY A 71 8.81 -8.07 6.23
C GLY A 71 8.60 -6.59 5.94
N ARG A 72 8.37 -5.79 6.99
CA ARG A 72 8.22 -4.32 6.85
C ARG A 72 9.48 -3.64 6.35
N ALA A 73 10.64 -4.01 6.90
CA ALA A 73 11.92 -3.48 6.47
C ALA A 73 12.16 -3.74 4.97
N LYS A 74 11.86 -4.96 4.51
CA LYS A 74 11.95 -5.32 3.08
C LYS A 74 11.02 -4.47 2.21
N VAL A 75 9.76 -4.28 2.62
CA VAL A 75 8.83 -3.43 1.86
C VAL A 75 9.35 -1.99 1.77
N LEU A 76 9.89 -1.44 2.86
CA LEU A 76 10.45 -0.09 2.87
C LEU A 76 11.71 0.02 1.99
N GLU A 77 12.61 -0.97 2.05
CA GLU A 77 13.81 -1.04 1.20
C GLU A 77 13.46 -0.95 -0.29
N VAL A 78 12.37 -1.60 -0.68
CA VAL A 78 11.87 -1.64 -2.05
C VAL A 78 11.12 -0.36 -2.46
N VAL A 79 10.36 0.23 -1.54
CA VAL A 79 9.52 1.43 -1.78
C VAL A 79 10.35 2.71 -1.85
N LEU A 80 11.40 2.83 -1.03
CA LEU A 80 12.18 4.07 -0.93
C LEU A 80 12.81 4.52 -2.26
N PRO A 81 13.45 3.63 -3.06
CA PRO A 81 13.98 4.01 -4.37
C PRO A 81 12.91 4.54 -5.33
N VAL A 82 11.71 3.95 -5.32
CA VAL A 82 10.58 4.38 -6.18
C VAL A 82 10.18 5.81 -5.82
N ARG A 83 10.09 6.13 -4.54
CA ARG A 83 9.79 7.49 -4.06
C ARG A 83 10.89 8.47 -4.41
N GLU A 84 12.15 8.08 -4.29
CA GLU A 84 13.26 8.93 -4.65
C GLU A 84 13.24 9.27 -6.15
N GLN A 85 13.03 8.27 -7.01
CA GLN A 85 12.87 8.46 -8.46
C GLN A 85 11.69 9.39 -8.77
N TYR A 86 10.58 9.24 -8.05
CA TYR A 86 9.42 10.12 -8.18
C TYR A 86 9.76 11.57 -7.81
N LEU A 87 10.43 11.79 -6.67
CA LEU A 87 10.88 13.13 -6.25
C LEU A 87 11.87 13.75 -7.23
N GLN A 88 12.82 12.97 -7.76
CA GLN A 88 13.74 13.41 -8.79
C GLN A 88 13.00 13.82 -10.07
N SER A 89 11.98 13.05 -10.47
CA SER A 89 11.14 13.36 -11.64
C SER A 89 10.34 14.65 -11.44
N LEU A 90 9.78 14.88 -10.25
CA LEU A 90 9.12 16.13 -9.88
C LEU A 90 10.09 17.32 -9.92
N GLN A 91 11.31 17.13 -9.43
CA GLN A 91 12.35 18.18 -9.43
C GLN A 91 12.78 18.53 -10.87
N ARG A 92 12.96 17.53 -11.73
CA ARG A 92 13.26 17.73 -13.16
C ARG A 92 12.13 18.51 -13.83
N TYR A 93 10.89 18.08 -13.65
CA TYR A 93 9.73 18.78 -14.20
C TYR A 93 9.63 20.23 -13.71
N ARG A 94 9.87 20.49 -12.42
CA ARG A 94 9.87 21.85 -11.87
C ARG A 94 10.98 22.72 -12.45
N ARG A 95 12.15 22.13 -12.75
CA ARG A 95 13.27 22.83 -13.39
C ARG A 95 12.96 23.15 -14.86
N ASP A 96 12.39 22.18 -15.58
CA ASP A 96 12.11 22.29 -17.02
C ASP A 96 10.91 23.17 -17.32
N ALA A 97 9.92 23.23 -16.42
CA ALA A 97 8.79 24.15 -16.52
C ALA A 97 9.23 25.63 -16.52
N GLY A 98 10.44 25.92 -16.03
CA GLY A 98 11.02 27.25 -15.97
C GLY A 98 10.20 28.24 -15.13
N PRO A 99 10.76 29.41 -14.80
CA PRO A 99 9.94 30.57 -14.46
C PRO A 99 9.31 31.07 -15.76
N SER A 100 8.31 30.37 -16.29
CA SER A 100 7.58 30.84 -17.46
C SER A 100 7.04 32.24 -17.15
N SER A 101 7.52 33.24 -17.92
CA SER A 101 7.39 34.68 -17.71
C SER A 101 5.99 35.24 -17.95
N SER A 102 4.95 34.53 -17.49
CA SER A 102 3.61 35.08 -17.40
C SER A 102 3.35 35.50 -15.96
N ASP A 103 3.66 36.76 -15.66
CA ASP A 103 3.18 37.54 -14.50
C ASP A 103 1.65 37.73 -14.50
N THR A 104 0.91 36.75 -15.03
CA THR A 104 -0.49 36.56 -14.71
C THR A 104 -0.51 35.54 -13.59
N PRO A 105 -0.78 35.94 -12.34
CA PRO A 105 -0.89 34.99 -11.24
C PRO A 105 -1.95 33.97 -11.63
N PHE A 106 -1.48 32.79 -12.03
CA PHE A 106 -2.29 31.60 -12.17
C PHE A 106 -2.74 31.30 -10.74
N THR A 107 -3.85 31.90 -10.34
CA THR A 107 -4.57 31.50 -9.15
C THR A 107 -4.94 30.05 -9.42
N PRO A 108 -4.34 29.06 -8.72
CA PRO A 108 -4.77 27.68 -8.89
C PRO A 108 -6.26 27.69 -8.63
N TYR A 109 -7.02 27.22 -9.63
CA TYR A 109 -8.48 27.27 -9.69
C TYR A 109 -9.04 26.71 -8.37
N SER A 110 -9.31 27.60 -7.41
CA SER A 110 -9.78 27.27 -6.06
C SER A 110 -11.30 27.03 -6.05
N GLY A 111 -11.81 26.42 -7.12
CA GLY A 111 -13.22 26.02 -7.25
C GLY A 111 -13.60 24.83 -6.35
N HIS A 112 -12.60 24.13 -5.82
CA HIS A 112 -12.74 23.23 -4.68
C HIS A 112 -11.69 23.62 -3.65
N GLN A 113 -12.12 24.33 -2.60
CA GLN A 113 -11.29 24.62 -1.42
C GLN A 113 -10.94 23.30 -0.72
N HIS A 114 -9.93 22.60 -1.23
CA HIS A 114 -9.14 21.70 -0.42
C HIS A 114 -8.14 22.55 0.36
N PRO A 115 -8.02 22.39 1.68
CA PRO A 115 -7.07 23.16 2.46
C PRO A 115 -5.68 22.89 1.89
N HIS A 116 -5.05 23.96 1.43
CA HIS A 116 -3.70 23.99 0.93
C HIS A 116 -2.81 23.31 1.97
N LEU A 117 -2.36 22.08 1.69
CA LEU A 117 -1.42 21.34 2.50
C LEU A 117 -0.08 22.05 2.33
N THR A 118 0.10 23.14 3.08
CA THR A 118 1.40 23.75 3.32
C THR A 118 2.31 22.61 3.76
N MET A 119 3.36 22.37 2.99
CA MET A 119 4.47 21.51 3.38
C MET A 119 4.99 22.06 4.70
N LEU A 120 4.46 21.56 5.82
CA LEU A 120 5.02 21.80 7.13
C LEU A 120 6.38 21.12 7.12
N ASN A 121 7.36 21.93 6.79
CA ASN A 121 8.77 21.67 6.92
C ASN A 121 9.00 21.50 8.43
N SER A 122 8.92 20.26 8.90
CA SER A 122 9.32 19.92 10.26
C SER A 122 10.84 20.03 10.27
N SER A 123 11.33 21.21 10.63
CA SER A 123 12.73 21.51 10.81
C SER A 123 13.26 20.77 12.03
N GLY A 124 13.56 19.48 11.85
CA GLY A 124 14.51 18.74 12.66
C GLY A 124 15.88 18.92 12.02
N SER A 125 16.70 19.76 12.64
CA SER A 125 18.09 19.99 12.27
C SER A 125 18.92 18.74 12.51
N GLU A 126 19.38 18.07 11.46
CA GLU A 126 20.61 17.24 11.53
C GLU A 126 21.45 17.46 10.28
N GLU A 127 22.76 17.40 10.52
CA GLU A 127 23.85 18.01 9.79
C GLU A 127 24.09 17.47 8.37
N SER A 128 24.27 18.44 7.49
CA SER A 128 24.90 18.40 6.17
C SER A 128 26.26 17.69 6.17
N LEU A 129 26.42 16.63 5.38
CA LEU A 129 27.72 16.25 4.78
C LEU A 129 27.51 15.52 3.43
N LEU A 130 28.44 15.81 2.51
CA LEU A 130 28.68 15.20 1.18
C LEU A 130 27.99 15.87 -0.01
N SER A 131 28.61 16.98 -0.42
CA SER A 131 28.65 17.47 -1.80
C SER A 131 29.55 16.56 -2.65
N PHE A 132 29.02 16.03 -3.74
CA PHE A 132 29.82 15.51 -4.86
C PHE A 132 29.38 16.22 -6.14
N SER A 133 30.28 17.06 -6.65
CA SER A 133 30.22 17.64 -7.98
C SER A 133 30.58 16.60 -9.02
N SER A 134 29.90 16.59 -10.16
CA SER A 134 30.53 16.15 -11.41
C SER A 134 30.00 16.95 -12.58
N ASP A 135 30.96 17.39 -13.39
CA ASP A 135 30.90 18.41 -14.42
C ASP A 135 30.56 17.84 -15.80
N SER A 136 29.81 18.65 -16.56
CA SER A 136 30.02 19.03 -17.98
C SER A 136 29.83 18.06 -19.20
N LEU A 137 28.73 18.32 -19.94
CA LEU A 137 28.62 18.73 -21.39
C LEU A 137 28.91 17.70 -22.56
N PRO A 138 28.59 17.99 -23.87
CA PRO A 138 27.37 17.57 -24.58
C PRO A 138 27.68 16.93 -25.98
N PRO A 139 27.01 17.27 -27.11
CA PRO A 139 25.89 16.56 -27.74
C PRO A 139 26.25 15.96 -29.14
N LEU A 140 25.48 14.99 -29.63
CA LEU A 140 25.46 14.65 -31.06
C LEU A 140 24.05 14.25 -31.56
N SER A 141 23.55 15.05 -32.50
CA SER A 141 22.61 14.72 -33.59
C SER A 141 23.42 14.80 -34.90
N PRO A 142 23.09 14.11 -36.02
CA PRO A 142 21.85 14.39 -36.77
C PRO A 142 21.28 13.24 -37.66
N ALA A 143 20.17 13.59 -38.35
CA ALA A 143 19.71 13.09 -39.67
C ALA A 143 19.09 11.67 -39.73
N GLU A 144 18.12 11.31 -40.57
CA GLU A 144 17.27 11.97 -41.58
C GLU A 144 16.16 10.97 -41.99
N ALA A 145 15.07 11.51 -42.55
CA ALA A 145 14.19 10.98 -43.60
C ALA A 145 13.71 9.50 -43.63
N GLY A 146 12.39 9.33 -43.75
CA GLY A 146 11.78 8.04 -44.12
C GLY A 146 10.26 8.09 -44.27
N THR A 147 9.77 8.86 -45.24
CA THR A 147 8.36 8.91 -45.65
C THR A 147 8.01 7.65 -46.45
N TYR A 148 7.06 6.83 -46.01
CA TYR A 148 6.34 5.88 -46.88
C TYR A 148 4.89 5.69 -46.39
N ALA A 149 3.95 6.08 -47.26
CA ALA A 149 2.56 5.62 -47.26
C ALA A 149 2.47 4.27 -47.99
N PRO A 150 1.44 3.46 -47.70
CA PRO A 150 0.52 3.16 -48.79
C PRO A 150 -0.96 3.21 -48.41
N ASP A 151 -1.69 3.49 -49.48
CA ASP A 151 -3.13 3.58 -49.68
C ASP A 151 -3.76 2.19 -49.95
N HIS A 152 -5.09 2.13 -50.03
CA HIS A 152 -6.01 0.98 -50.28
C HIS A 152 -6.52 0.26 -49.01
N GLY A 153 -7.82 -0.02 -48.80
CA GLY A 153 -9.03 0.06 -49.62
C GLY A 153 -10.02 -1.04 -49.20
N ALA A 154 -11.33 -0.79 -49.36
CA ALA A 154 -12.51 -1.68 -49.18
C ALA A 154 -12.93 -1.99 -47.71
N SER A 155 -14.04 -1.49 -47.16
CA SER A 155 -15.46 -1.46 -47.59
C SER A 155 -16.09 -2.85 -47.75
N THR A 156 -16.73 -3.32 -46.67
CA THR A 156 -17.84 -4.28 -46.73
C THR A 156 -18.95 -3.79 -45.79
N ALA A 157 -20.14 -3.65 -46.38
CA ALA A 157 -21.35 -3.21 -45.72
C ALA A 157 -22.08 -4.43 -45.13
N GLU A 158 -22.45 -4.35 -43.85
CA GLU A 158 -23.47 -5.24 -43.28
C GLU A 158 -24.61 -4.43 -42.68
N THR A 159 -25.79 -4.77 -43.18
CA THR A 159 -27.10 -4.19 -42.95
C THR A 159 -27.58 -4.49 -41.53
N SER A 160 -27.83 -3.46 -40.72
CA SER A 160 -28.45 -3.57 -39.40
C SER A 160 -29.89 -3.07 -39.42
N HIS A 161 -30.78 -3.85 -38.82
CA HIS A 161 -32.18 -3.50 -38.56
C HIS A 161 -32.29 -2.49 -37.41
N PRO A 162 -33.26 -1.56 -37.44
CA PRO A 162 -33.38 -0.51 -36.43
C PRO A 162 -34.11 -1.03 -35.16
N VAL A 163 -33.40 -1.03 -34.04
CA VAL A 163 -33.98 -1.14 -32.69
C VAL A 163 -34.25 0.29 -32.17
N PRO A 164 -35.46 0.60 -31.67
CA PRO A 164 -35.80 1.95 -31.20
C PRO A 164 -34.97 2.33 -29.97
N ARG A 165 -34.13 3.36 -30.17
CA ARG A 165 -33.24 3.95 -29.15
C ARG A 165 -34.04 4.91 -28.27
N PRO A 166 -34.00 4.78 -26.93
CA PRO A 166 -34.59 5.78 -26.05
C PRO A 166 -33.85 7.12 -26.20
N LEU A 167 -34.61 8.19 -26.46
CA LEU A 167 -34.13 9.57 -26.55
C LEU A 167 -33.66 10.04 -25.17
N SER A 168 -32.43 9.70 -24.80
CA SER A 168 -31.71 10.37 -23.73
C SER A 168 -30.83 11.43 -24.37
N THR A 169 -31.34 12.67 -24.45
CA THR A 169 -30.57 13.86 -24.81
C THR A 169 -29.60 14.19 -23.68
N ALA A 170 -28.56 13.38 -23.52
CA ALA A 170 -27.37 13.77 -22.79
C ALA A 170 -26.70 14.85 -23.63
N VAL A 171 -26.84 16.11 -23.21
CA VAL A 171 -26.04 17.22 -23.73
C VAL A 171 -24.59 16.85 -23.49
N GLU A 172 -23.86 16.47 -24.55
CA GLU A 172 -22.43 16.26 -24.43
C GLU A 172 -21.80 17.58 -23.96
N PRO A 173 -21.13 17.60 -22.80
CA PRO A 173 -20.47 18.81 -22.33
C PRO A 173 -19.45 19.21 -23.39
N GLY A 174 -19.60 20.42 -23.93
CA GLY A 174 -18.67 20.98 -24.91
C GLY A 174 -17.23 20.90 -24.40
N PRO A 175 -16.23 20.89 -25.30
CA PRO A 175 -14.83 20.76 -24.91
C PRO A 175 -14.46 21.86 -23.92
N GLY A 176 -14.31 21.49 -22.64
CA GLY A 176 -13.90 22.41 -21.60
C GLY A 176 -12.51 23.00 -21.90
N PRO A 177 -12.14 24.11 -21.24
CA PRO A 177 -10.83 24.73 -21.46
C PRO A 177 -9.71 23.71 -21.24
N ALA A 178 -8.68 23.79 -22.08
CA ALA A 178 -7.50 22.94 -21.99
C ALA A 178 -6.89 23.07 -20.58
N GLY A 179 -6.53 21.94 -19.97
CA GLY A 179 -5.98 21.89 -18.60
C GLY A 179 -6.99 21.67 -17.48
N THR A 180 -8.30 21.56 -17.78
CA THR A 180 -9.27 21.09 -16.80
C THR A 180 -9.06 19.61 -16.45
N PRO A 181 -9.35 19.17 -15.21
CA PRO A 181 -9.26 17.75 -14.84
C PRO A 181 -10.02 16.83 -15.79
N ALA A 182 -11.19 17.24 -16.28
CA ALA A 182 -11.97 16.48 -17.26
C ALA A 182 -11.23 16.29 -18.60
N HIS A 183 -10.56 17.34 -19.09
CA HIS A 183 -9.73 17.24 -20.30
C HIS A 183 -8.55 16.29 -20.10
N VAL A 184 -7.91 16.34 -18.93
CA VAL A 184 -6.79 15.45 -18.59
C VAL A 184 -7.24 14.01 -18.46
N ILE A 185 -8.39 13.75 -17.81
CA ILE A 185 -8.99 12.41 -17.75
C ILE A 185 -9.26 11.90 -19.16
N LYS A 186 -9.94 12.68 -20.02
CA LYS A 186 -10.22 12.26 -21.40
C LYS A 186 -8.95 11.92 -22.19
N GLY A 187 -7.90 12.74 -22.05
CA GLY A 187 -6.59 12.47 -22.63
C GLY A 187 -5.99 11.17 -22.10
N PHE A 188 -6.00 10.96 -20.79
CA PHE A 188 -5.53 9.75 -20.14
C PHE A 188 -6.28 8.50 -20.63
N LEU A 189 -7.61 8.54 -20.70
CA LEU A 189 -8.43 7.43 -21.21
C LEU A 189 -8.06 7.03 -22.64
N GLY A 190 -7.71 7.99 -23.50
CA GLY A 190 -7.20 7.72 -24.84
C GLY A 190 -5.89 6.94 -24.82
N HIS A 191 -4.89 7.45 -24.09
CA HIS A 191 -3.57 6.83 -24.00
C HIS A 191 -3.60 5.48 -23.29
N TRP A 192 -4.43 5.33 -22.25
CA TRP A 192 -4.57 4.06 -21.54
C TRP A 192 -5.18 2.97 -22.43
N ARG A 193 -6.21 3.30 -23.22
CA ARG A 193 -6.80 2.35 -24.18
C ARG A 193 -5.80 1.93 -25.25
N GLU A 194 -5.02 2.88 -25.77
CA GLU A 194 -3.94 2.58 -26.71
C GLU A 194 -2.90 1.66 -26.07
N TRP A 195 -2.45 1.96 -24.84
CA TRP A 195 -1.54 1.14 -24.06
C TRP A 195 -2.07 -0.28 -23.87
N VAL A 196 -3.28 -0.46 -23.34
CA VAL A 196 -3.87 -1.78 -23.08
C VAL A 196 -4.02 -2.59 -24.37
N ARG A 197 -4.43 -1.96 -25.46
CA ARG A 197 -4.59 -2.62 -26.77
C ARG A 197 -3.25 -3.14 -27.29
N GLU A 198 -2.24 -2.28 -27.37
CA GLU A 198 -0.92 -2.65 -27.90
C GLU A 198 -0.19 -3.63 -26.98
N ALA A 199 -0.23 -3.39 -25.66
CA ALA A 199 0.39 -4.26 -24.67
C ALA A 199 -0.29 -5.64 -24.63
N GLY A 200 -1.61 -5.70 -24.81
CA GLY A 200 -2.36 -6.96 -24.90
C GLY A 200 -1.93 -7.82 -26.09
N LEU A 201 -1.72 -7.21 -27.26
CA LEU A 201 -1.23 -7.90 -28.46
C LEU A 201 0.19 -8.47 -28.24
N LEU A 202 1.08 -7.67 -27.66
CA LEU A 202 2.46 -8.11 -27.37
C LEU A 202 2.50 -9.16 -26.25
N LEU A 203 1.65 -9.04 -25.22
CA LEU A 203 1.53 -10.03 -24.16
C LEU A 203 1.03 -11.37 -24.71
N HIS A 204 0.06 -11.36 -25.62
CA HIS A 204 -0.40 -12.57 -26.30
C HIS A 204 0.72 -13.23 -27.13
N GLN A 205 1.52 -12.44 -27.85
CA GLN A 205 2.68 -12.95 -28.59
C GLN A 205 3.76 -13.56 -27.68
N HIS A 206 4.00 -12.93 -26.52
CA HIS A 206 4.89 -13.46 -25.50
C HIS A 206 4.38 -14.81 -24.97
N ASP A 207 3.09 -14.90 -24.61
CA ASP A 207 2.51 -16.11 -24.05
C ASP A 207 2.48 -17.27 -25.07
N ALA A 208 2.35 -16.97 -26.35
CA ALA A 208 2.48 -17.96 -27.42
C ALA A 208 3.93 -18.45 -27.63
N ARG A 209 4.93 -17.61 -27.32
CA ARG A 209 6.37 -17.92 -27.52
C ARG A 209 7.23 -17.36 -26.38
N PRO A 210 7.21 -17.97 -25.18
CA PRO A 210 7.88 -17.42 -24.00
C PRO A 210 9.41 -17.36 -24.11
N SER A 211 10.00 -18.15 -25.00
CA SER A 211 11.45 -18.15 -25.26
C SER A 211 11.92 -17.03 -26.18
N ASP A 212 11.00 -16.33 -26.86
CA ASP A 212 11.33 -15.20 -27.73
C ASP A 212 11.44 -13.91 -26.90
N PRO A 213 12.62 -13.27 -26.82
CA PRO A 213 12.77 -12.02 -26.09
C PRO A 213 12.12 -10.81 -26.81
N GLY A 214 11.80 -10.94 -28.11
CA GLY A 214 11.30 -9.84 -28.94
C GLY A 214 10.06 -9.13 -28.38
N PRO A 215 8.97 -9.85 -28.03
CA PRO A 215 7.79 -9.26 -27.42
C PRO A 215 8.07 -8.51 -26.12
N THR A 216 8.91 -9.07 -25.24
CA THR A 216 9.28 -8.45 -23.96
C THR A 216 10.06 -7.15 -24.15
N LEU A 217 11.00 -7.13 -25.10
CA LEU A 217 11.74 -5.91 -25.44
C LEU A 217 10.82 -4.82 -26.02
N LYS A 218 9.87 -5.21 -26.89
CA LYS A 218 8.86 -4.29 -27.42
C LYS A 218 7.92 -3.76 -26.34
N LEU A 219 7.54 -4.59 -25.37
CA LEU A 219 6.76 -4.16 -24.22
C LEU A 219 7.51 -3.12 -23.38
N ALA A 220 8.82 -3.31 -23.15
CA ALA A 220 9.63 -2.33 -22.43
C ALA A 220 9.67 -0.99 -23.17
N GLN A 221 9.91 -1.01 -24.48
CA GLN A 221 9.88 0.19 -25.31
C GLN A 221 8.51 0.88 -25.31
N LEU A 222 7.43 0.10 -25.39
CA LEU A 222 6.06 0.62 -25.34
C LEU A 222 5.76 1.25 -23.97
N HIS A 223 6.20 0.60 -22.90
CA HIS A 223 6.03 1.07 -21.52
C HIS A 223 6.71 2.43 -21.33
N ASP A 224 7.97 2.54 -21.76
CA ASP A 224 8.75 3.78 -21.64
C ASP A 224 8.21 4.90 -22.54
N LYS A 225 7.69 4.55 -23.72
CA LYS A 225 7.13 5.51 -24.67
C LYS A 225 5.76 6.04 -24.25
N LEU A 226 4.86 5.17 -23.79
CA LEU A 226 3.46 5.53 -23.56
C LEU A 226 3.14 5.70 -22.07
N LEU A 227 3.48 4.71 -21.24
CA LEU A 227 2.98 4.63 -19.87
C LEU A 227 3.77 5.53 -18.91
N THR A 228 5.10 5.44 -18.94
CA THR A 228 5.99 6.23 -18.08
C THR A 228 5.72 7.75 -18.17
N PRO A 229 5.73 8.39 -19.36
CA PRO A 229 5.50 9.83 -19.44
C PRO A 229 4.07 10.22 -19.07
N LEU A 230 3.08 9.37 -19.37
CA LEU A 230 1.68 9.61 -19.03
C LEU A 230 1.47 9.65 -17.51
N ILE A 231 1.97 8.62 -16.82
CA ILE A 231 1.88 8.52 -15.36
C ILE A 231 2.64 9.68 -14.71
N ALA A 232 3.88 9.95 -15.15
CA ALA A 232 4.68 11.04 -14.62
C ALA A 232 3.96 12.39 -14.76
N LYS A 233 3.41 12.68 -15.95
CA LYS A 233 2.66 13.93 -16.20
C LYS A 233 1.45 14.06 -15.27
N ILE A 234 0.65 13.00 -15.11
CA ILE A 234 -0.53 13.04 -14.24
C ILE A 234 -0.13 13.23 -12.78
N GLN A 235 0.89 12.52 -12.31
CA GLN A 235 1.33 12.63 -10.93
C GLN A 235 1.92 14.01 -10.61
N VAL A 236 2.54 14.68 -11.58
CA VAL A 236 3.10 16.02 -11.40
C VAL A 236 2.02 17.10 -11.51
N SER A 237 1.19 17.05 -12.55
CA SER A 237 0.18 18.07 -12.80
C SER A 237 -1.05 17.95 -11.89
N HIS A 238 -1.41 16.72 -11.51
CA HIS A 238 -2.64 16.41 -10.77
C HIS A 238 -2.43 15.23 -9.80
N PRO A 239 -1.67 15.40 -8.71
CA PRO A 239 -1.31 14.31 -7.80
C PRO A 239 -2.53 13.59 -7.20
N THR A 240 -3.65 14.31 -7.00
CA THR A 240 -4.89 13.72 -6.48
C THR A 240 -5.69 12.96 -7.54
N LEU A 241 -5.53 13.30 -8.82
CA LEU A 241 -6.34 12.76 -9.90
C LEU A 241 -6.08 11.27 -10.10
N HIS A 242 -4.86 10.81 -9.84
CA HIS A 242 -4.54 9.38 -9.93
C HIS A 242 -5.50 8.50 -9.10
N TRP A 243 -5.90 8.97 -7.92
CA TRP A 243 -6.86 8.27 -7.06
C TRP A 243 -8.28 8.29 -7.63
N ASP A 244 -8.66 9.40 -8.26
CA ASP A 244 -9.95 9.50 -8.95
C ASP A 244 -10.03 8.54 -10.15
N LEU A 245 -8.92 8.33 -10.86
CA LEU A 245 -8.86 7.43 -12.02
C LEU A 245 -9.18 5.97 -11.65
N MET A 246 -8.88 5.54 -10.43
CA MET A 246 -9.22 4.17 -9.96
C MET A 246 -10.72 3.98 -9.71
N GLN A 247 -11.50 5.06 -9.67
CA GLN A 247 -12.95 5.03 -9.52
C GLN A 247 -13.66 5.25 -10.86
N LEU A 248 -12.94 5.17 -11.98
CA LEU A 248 -13.52 5.33 -13.31
C LEU A 248 -13.59 4.00 -14.04
N ASP A 249 -14.71 3.80 -14.71
CA ASP A 249 -14.80 2.86 -15.82
C ASP A 249 -14.18 3.53 -17.05
N LEU A 250 -13.15 2.91 -17.63
CA LEU A 250 -12.33 3.51 -18.69
C LEU A 250 -12.98 3.45 -20.07
N ASP A 251 -14.03 2.64 -20.25
CA ASP A 251 -14.85 2.62 -21.46
C ASP A 251 -15.84 3.78 -21.47
N THR A 252 -16.51 4.00 -20.34
CA THR A 252 -17.59 4.98 -20.22
C THR A 252 -17.13 6.34 -19.71
N GLY A 253 -15.99 6.39 -19.02
CA GLY A 253 -15.51 7.56 -18.28
C GLY A 253 -16.37 7.91 -17.06
N ALA A 254 -17.35 7.08 -16.72
CA ALA A 254 -18.24 7.30 -15.58
C ALA A 254 -17.56 6.88 -14.27
N ARG A 255 -17.89 7.58 -13.18
CA ARG A 255 -17.52 7.13 -11.85
C ARG A 255 -18.35 5.92 -11.48
N VAL A 256 -17.67 4.88 -11.02
CA VAL A 256 -18.25 3.59 -10.66
C VAL A 256 -17.77 3.19 -9.27
N VAL A 257 -18.57 2.35 -8.61
CA VAL A 257 -18.10 1.68 -7.39
C VAL A 257 -16.93 0.78 -7.79
N PRO A 258 -15.82 0.78 -7.03
CA PRO A 258 -14.71 -0.12 -7.31
C PRO A 258 -15.18 -1.57 -7.49
N PRO A 259 -14.56 -2.34 -8.40
CA PRO A 259 -14.92 -3.74 -8.59
C PRO A 259 -14.85 -4.52 -7.28
N ALA A 260 -15.77 -5.46 -7.09
CA ALA A 260 -15.72 -6.38 -5.96
C ALA A 260 -14.41 -7.17 -5.95
N GLU A 261 -13.97 -7.63 -4.77
CA GLU A 261 -12.71 -8.40 -4.60
C GLU A 261 -12.61 -9.62 -5.53
N SER A 262 -13.75 -10.25 -5.83
CA SER A 262 -13.82 -11.38 -6.78
C SER A 262 -13.36 -11.05 -8.20
N TYR A 263 -13.41 -9.77 -8.61
CA TYR A 263 -12.92 -9.30 -9.91
C TYR A 263 -11.40 -9.45 -10.02
N TRP A 264 -10.68 -9.18 -8.92
CA TRP A 264 -9.22 -9.17 -8.90
C TRP A 264 -8.61 -10.58 -8.78
N GLY A 265 -9.38 -11.56 -8.30
CA GLY A 265 -8.93 -12.94 -8.15
C GLY A 265 -8.33 -13.55 -9.43
N PRO A 266 -9.05 -13.55 -10.58
CA PRO A 266 -8.49 -14.01 -11.85
C PRO A 266 -7.24 -13.25 -12.30
N VAL A 267 -7.22 -11.92 -12.11
CA VAL A 267 -6.07 -11.06 -12.44
C VAL A 267 -4.85 -11.53 -11.66
N VAL A 268 -4.93 -11.59 -10.32
CA VAL A 268 -3.83 -12.00 -9.45
C VAL A 268 -3.36 -13.43 -9.76
N ARG A 269 -4.28 -14.36 -10.03
CA ARG A 269 -3.94 -15.75 -10.33
C ARG A 269 -3.08 -15.88 -11.58
N SER A 270 -3.30 -14.99 -12.56
CA SER A 270 -2.53 -14.95 -13.80
C SER A 270 -1.11 -14.41 -13.63
N LEU A 271 -0.81 -13.70 -12.54
CA LEU A 271 0.49 -13.07 -12.31
C LEU A 271 1.57 -14.05 -11.86
N GLY A 272 1.16 -15.22 -11.33
CA GLY A 272 2.08 -16.25 -10.90
C GLY A 272 3.07 -15.74 -9.86
N PHE A 273 2.59 -15.09 -8.79
CA PHE A 273 3.47 -14.54 -7.76
C PHE A 273 4.39 -15.61 -7.17
N SER A 274 5.65 -15.25 -7.00
CA SER A 274 6.59 -16.06 -6.23
C SER A 274 6.23 -16.04 -4.74
N PRO A 275 6.65 -17.05 -3.95
CA PRO A 275 6.45 -17.03 -2.51
C PRO A 275 7.00 -15.77 -1.83
N ALA A 276 8.17 -15.28 -2.29
CA ALA A 276 8.80 -14.07 -1.77
C ALA A 276 8.00 -12.79 -2.11
N GLN A 277 7.38 -12.71 -3.29
CA GLN A 277 6.48 -11.62 -3.67
C GLN A 277 5.21 -11.64 -2.82
N LEU A 278 4.65 -12.83 -2.55
CA LEU A 278 3.47 -12.98 -1.68
C LEU A 278 3.76 -12.57 -0.24
N GLU A 279 4.94 -12.89 0.30
CA GLU A 279 5.39 -12.39 1.61
C GLU A 279 5.49 -10.86 1.63
N GLY A 280 6.03 -10.26 0.56
CA GLY A 280 6.05 -8.80 0.40
C GLY A 280 4.65 -8.19 0.35
N CYS A 281 3.71 -8.82 -0.38
CA CYS A 281 2.31 -8.42 -0.42
C CYS A 281 1.66 -8.46 0.97
N ARG A 282 1.88 -9.53 1.74
CA ARG A 282 1.39 -9.64 3.14
C ARG A 282 1.95 -8.52 4.01
N ALA A 283 3.27 -8.32 3.99
CA ALA A 283 3.90 -7.27 4.77
C ALA A 283 3.39 -5.87 4.41
N ALA A 284 3.20 -5.57 3.12
CA ALA A 284 2.65 -4.29 2.67
C ALA A 284 1.19 -4.10 3.11
N LEU A 285 0.38 -5.16 3.03
CA LEU A 285 -1.01 -5.15 3.49
C LEU A 285 -1.13 -4.96 4.99
N ASP A 286 -0.31 -5.66 5.77
CA ASP A 286 -0.28 -5.56 7.24
C ASP A 286 0.15 -4.16 7.66
N MET A 287 1.18 -3.58 7.01
CA MET A 287 1.58 -2.19 7.22
C MET A 287 0.43 -1.21 6.98
N TYR A 288 -0.29 -1.38 5.87
CA TYR A 288 -1.44 -0.55 5.53
C TYR A 288 -2.56 -0.69 6.57
N ARG A 289 -2.95 -1.93 6.90
CA ARG A 289 -4.02 -2.23 7.87
C ARG A 289 -3.71 -1.67 9.26
N GLU A 290 -2.50 -1.85 9.76
CA GLU A 290 -2.07 -1.28 11.05
C GLU A 290 -2.15 0.25 11.06
N TYR A 291 -1.70 0.89 9.98
CA TYR A 291 -1.72 2.34 9.90
C TYR A 291 -3.15 2.89 9.79
N VAL A 292 -3.97 2.28 8.94
CA VAL A 292 -5.37 2.68 8.73
C VAL A 292 -6.23 2.41 9.96
N ALA A 293 -5.98 1.35 10.74
CA ALA A 293 -6.70 1.10 11.98
C ALA A 293 -6.58 2.30 12.96
N ARG A 294 -5.38 2.86 13.12
CA ARG A 294 -5.14 4.07 13.92
C ARG A 294 -5.85 5.30 13.35
N LEU A 295 -5.83 5.46 12.02
CA LEU A 295 -6.54 6.56 11.37
C LEU A 295 -8.07 6.45 11.50
N GLN A 296 -8.62 5.25 11.51
CA GLN A 296 -10.04 5.00 11.73
C GLN A 296 -10.44 5.32 13.17
N GLU A 297 -9.59 5.04 14.16
CA GLU A 297 -9.77 5.50 15.54
C GLU A 297 -9.79 7.03 15.63
N GLU A 298 -8.80 7.70 15.04
CA GLU A 298 -8.77 9.16 14.94
C GLU A 298 -10.05 9.71 14.28
N ARG A 299 -10.48 9.10 13.16
CA ARG A 299 -11.68 9.51 12.42
C ARG A 299 -12.94 9.36 13.25
N ARG A 300 -13.08 8.28 14.02
CA ARG A 300 -14.20 8.07 14.96
C ARG A 300 -14.22 9.16 16.02
N ALA A 301 -13.07 9.52 16.59
CA ALA A 301 -12.96 10.61 17.57
C ALA A 301 -13.31 11.98 16.96
N LEU A 302 -12.83 12.27 15.74
CA LEU A 302 -13.16 13.50 15.02
C LEU A 302 -14.64 13.58 14.65
N ALA A 303 -15.25 12.47 14.22
CA ALA A 303 -16.68 12.40 13.95
C ALA A 303 -17.52 12.66 15.20
N ALA A 304 -17.11 12.12 16.36
CA ALA A 304 -17.75 12.42 17.64
C ALA A 304 -17.62 13.90 18.03
N ARG A 305 -16.44 14.51 17.84
CA ARG A 305 -16.25 15.96 18.05
C ARG A 305 -17.13 16.78 17.12
N LEU A 306 -17.19 16.43 15.83
CA LEU A 306 -18.06 17.09 14.86
C LEU A 306 -19.52 17.00 15.28
N ALA A 307 -19.97 15.83 15.71
CA ALA A 307 -21.33 15.61 16.21
C ALA A 307 -21.64 16.43 17.48
N LEU A 308 -20.66 16.67 18.35
CA LEU A 308 -20.84 17.58 19.50
C LEU A 308 -20.94 19.05 19.07
N CYS A 309 -20.16 19.46 18.07
CA CYS A 309 -20.22 20.82 17.52
C CYS A 309 -21.52 21.09 16.75
N THR A 310 -22.08 20.08 16.05
CA THR A 310 -23.30 20.22 15.24
C THR A 310 -24.57 19.81 15.98
N GLY A 311 -24.46 18.93 16.97
CA GLY A 311 -25.56 18.38 17.75
C GLY A 311 -25.90 19.17 19.01
N SER A 312 -25.28 20.35 19.21
CA SER A 312 -25.82 21.34 20.14
C SER A 312 -27.27 21.60 19.74
N PRO A 313 -28.26 21.35 20.63
CA PRO A 313 -29.64 21.67 20.38
C PRO A 313 -29.81 23.18 20.47
N THR A 314 -29.17 23.91 19.55
CA THR A 314 -29.64 25.24 19.22
C THR A 314 -31.08 25.05 18.72
N PRO A 315 -32.04 25.90 19.15
CA PRO A 315 -33.40 25.89 18.66
C PRO A 315 -33.40 26.37 17.20
N TRP A 316 -32.91 25.49 16.32
CA TRP A 316 -32.67 25.69 14.91
C TRP A 316 -33.79 25.02 14.11
N SER A 317 -35.02 25.19 14.58
CA SER A 317 -36.16 25.19 13.67
C SER A 317 -36.25 26.62 13.16
N PRO A 318 -35.60 26.99 12.04
CA PRO A 318 -35.81 28.30 11.46
C PRO A 318 -37.32 28.42 11.22
N ALA A 319 -37.94 29.41 11.84
CA ALA A 319 -39.31 29.76 11.47
C ALA A 319 -39.31 29.99 9.94
N PRO A 320 -40.31 29.46 9.21
CA PRO A 320 -40.37 29.59 7.76
C PRO A 320 -40.27 31.08 7.39
N GLY A 321 -39.18 31.46 6.71
CA GLY A 321 -38.91 32.83 6.26
C GLY A 321 -37.68 33.51 6.87
N GLN A 322 -36.97 32.92 7.83
CA GLN A 322 -35.67 33.46 8.28
C GLN A 322 -34.51 32.86 7.47
N PRO A 323 -33.59 33.69 6.94
CA PRO A 323 -32.35 33.17 6.36
C PRO A 323 -31.61 32.43 7.46
N ALA A 324 -31.22 31.18 7.19
CA ALA A 324 -30.45 30.36 8.11
C ALA A 324 -29.18 31.13 8.50
N ALA A 325 -29.18 31.78 9.66
CA ALA A 325 -27.96 32.26 10.27
C ALA A 325 -27.13 31.00 10.55
N LEU A 326 -26.20 30.72 9.65
CA LEU A 326 -25.59 29.40 9.48
C LEU A 326 -24.78 28.94 10.70
N TRP A 327 -24.47 29.84 11.64
CA TRP A 327 -23.85 29.53 12.94
C TRP A 327 -24.25 30.61 13.94
N ALA A 328 -24.76 30.22 15.11
CA ALA A 328 -25.22 31.18 16.13
C ALA A 328 -24.06 31.98 16.74
N HIS A 329 -22.86 31.38 16.77
CA HIS A 329 -21.66 32.03 17.29
C HIS A 329 -20.44 31.74 16.39
N PRO A 330 -19.59 32.75 16.06
CA PRO A 330 -18.38 32.54 15.28
C PRO A 330 -17.45 31.44 15.83
N SER A 331 -17.43 31.25 17.15
CA SER A 331 -16.63 30.19 17.78
C SER A 331 -17.07 28.77 17.41
N GLU A 332 -18.35 28.54 17.18
CA GLU A 332 -18.87 27.23 16.74
C GLU A 332 -18.43 26.93 15.31
N ALA A 333 -18.49 27.94 14.44
CA ALA A 333 -17.99 27.84 13.07
C ALA A 333 -16.49 27.51 13.04
N PHE A 334 -15.67 28.19 13.86
CA PHE A 334 -14.24 27.88 13.97
C PHE A 334 -13.98 26.45 14.48
N ALA A 335 -14.73 25.98 15.47
CA ALA A 335 -14.58 24.62 15.98
C ALA A 335 -14.91 23.56 14.90
N VAL A 336 -15.96 23.79 14.10
CA VAL A 336 -16.31 22.90 12.98
C VAL A 336 -15.24 22.92 11.89
N MET A 337 -14.72 24.11 11.55
CA MET A 337 -13.62 24.23 10.58
C MET A 337 -12.36 23.50 11.04
N GLU A 338 -11.98 23.62 12.31
CA GLU A 338 -10.81 22.91 12.87
C GLU A 338 -10.97 21.38 12.76
N VAL A 339 -12.16 20.86 13.08
CA VAL A 339 -12.45 19.43 12.96
C VAL A 339 -12.46 18.97 11.49
N ALA A 340 -13.02 19.79 10.59
CA ALA A 340 -13.02 19.50 9.15
C ALA A 340 -11.60 19.47 8.58
N GLU A 341 -10.73 20.40 8.97
CA GLU A 341 -9.31 20.38 8.59
C GLU A 341 -8.58 19.17 9.17
N ALA A 342 -8.86 18.79 10.42
CA ALA A 342 -8.29 17.59 11.03
C ALA A 342 -8.72 16.33 10.28
N LEU A 343 -9.98 16.26 9.84
CA LEU A 343 -10.48 15.17 9.01
C LEU A 343 -9.80 15.15 7.63
N ALA A 344 -9.61 16.31 7.00
CA ALA A 344 -8.88 16.42 5.73
C ALA A 344 -7.44 15.93 5.86
N ARG A 345 -6.73 16.31 6.95
CA ARG A 345 -5.38 15.79 7.27
C ARG A 345 -5.40 14.28 7.48
N ASN A 346 -6.40 13.75 8.19
CA ASN A 346 -6.55 12.30 8.42
C ASN A 346 -6.75 11.54 7.09
N VAL A 347 -7.60 12.03 6.19
CA VAL A 347 -7.78 11.45 4.84
C VAL A 347 -6.49 11.53 4.03
N ALA A 348 -5.75 12.63 4.12
CA ALA A 348 -4.46 12.75 3.46
C ALA A 348 -3.42 11.73 4.00
N LYS A 349 -3.42 11.46 5.31
CA LYS A 349 -2.58 10.39 5.90
C LYS A 349 -2.97 9.01 5.37
N GLU A 350 -4.27 8.72 5.23
CA GLU A 350 -4.75 7.44 4.67
C GLU A 350 -4.28 7.26 3.23
N ARG A 351 -4.36 8.32 2.41
CA ARG A 351 -3.85 8.30 1.04
C ARG A 351 -2.35 8.00 0.99
N ARG A 352 -1.54 8.60 1.88
CA ARG A 352 -0.10 8.31 1.98
C ARG A 352 0.19 6.86 2.39
N ALA A 353 -0.68 6.26 3.21
CA ALA A 353 -0.57 4.85 3.54
C ALA A 353 -0.78 3.99 2.29
N LEU A 354 -1.79 4.32 1.49
CA LEU A 354 -2.09 3.66 0.22
C LEU A 354 -0.98 3.87 -0.83
N GLU A 355 -0.36 5.05 -0.88
CA GLU A 355 0.84 5.31 -1.69
C GLU A 355 1.96 4.31 -1.41
N THR A 356 2.14 3.87 -0.15
CA THR A 356 3.16 2.86 0.19
C THR A 356 2.88 1.51 -0.48
N VAL A 357 1.61 1.09 -0.52
CA VAL A 357 1.21 -0.16 -1.20
C VAL A 357 1.36 -0.02 -2.71
N LYS A 358 1.00 1.14 -3.26
CA LYS A 358 1.18 1.46 -4.67
C LYS A 358 2.68 1.48 -5.05
N ASP A 359 3.53 2.11 -4.26
CA ASP A 359 4.97 2.20 -4.54
C ASP A 359 5.60 0.80 -4.51
N PHE A 360 5.14 -0.08 -3.61
CA PHE A 360 5.54 -1.48 -3.60
C PHE A 360 5.13 -2.19 -4.89
N PHE A 361 3.93 -1.92 -5.40
CA PHE A 361 3.44 -2.43 -6.68
C PHE A 361 4.25 -1.91 -7.88
N CYS A 362 4.68 -0.65 -7.83
CA CYS A 362 5.49 -0.01 -8.86
C CYS A 362 7.00 -0.28 -8.73
N SER A 363 7.39 -1.13 -7.79
CA SER A 363 8.80 -1.44 -7.54
C SER A 363 9.34 -2.54 -8.46
N ASN A 364 10.67 -2.74 -8.39
CA ASN A 364 11.35 -3.79 -9.14
C ASN A 364 11.06 -5.22 -8.64
N GLU A 365 10.28 -5.37 -7.57
CA GLU A 365 9.81 -6.70 -7.13
C GLU A 365 8.86 -7.32 -8.18
N TRP A 366 8.22 -6.51 -9.01
CA TRP A 366 7.29 -6.97 -10.05
C TRP A 366 7.99 -6.99 -11.40
N SER A 367 7.83 -8.08 -12.14
CA SER A 367 8.36 -8.10 -13.51
C SER A 367 7.54 -7.18 -14.41
N LEU A 368 8.16 -6.65 -15.47
CA LEU A 368 7.46 -5.87 -16.49
C LEU A 368 6.24 -6.64 -17.04
N LEU A 369 6.37 -7.94 -17.24
CA LEU A 369 5.28 -8.80 -17.71
C LEU A 369 4.12 -8.86 -16.71
N GLN A 370 4.40 -8.91 -15.41
CA GLN A 370 3.36 -8.84 -14.37
C GLN A 370 2.65 -7.48 -14.41
N ALA A 371 3.38 -6.37 -14.50
CA ALA A 371 2.79 -5.03 -14.59
C ALA A 371 1.91 -4.85 -15.83
N VAL A 372 2.38 -5.32 -17.00
CA VAL A 372 1.61 -5.33 -18.25
C VAL A 372 0.37 -6.20 -18.14
N ARG A 373 0.52 -7.42 -17.63
CA ARG A 373 -0.59 -8.37 -17.49
C ARG A 373 -1.67 -7.83 -16.56
N VAL A 374 -1.30 -7.21 -15.45
CA VAL A 374 -2.27 -6.51 -14.59
C VAL A 374 -2.97 -5.41 -15.36
N SER A 375 -2.25 -4.56 -16.07
CA SER A 375 -2.86 -3.44 -16.82
C SER A 375 -3.88 -3.93 -17.84
N VAL A 376 -3.56 -5.00 -18.57
CA VAL A 376 -4.42 -5.57 -19.61
C VAL A 376 -5.64 -6.28 -19.01
N LEU A 377 -5.44 -7.12 -18.00
CA LEU A 377 -6.51 -7.93 -17.42
C LEU A 377 -7.42 -7.14 -16.47
N SER A 378 -7.00 -5.96 -16.01
CA SER A 378 -7.82 -5.10 -15.17
C SER A 378 -8.82 -4.28 -15.97
N TYR A 379 -8.67 -4.18 -17.29
CA TYR A 379 -9.57 -3.42 -18.17
C TYR A 379 -11.03 -3.90 -18.03
N PRO A 380 -12.02 -3.01 -17.86
CA PRO A 380 -11.96 -1.55 -18.09
C PRO A 380 -11.61 -0.71 -16.87
N PHE A 381 -10.99 -1.25 -15.82
CA PHE A 381 -10.61 -0.50 -14.63
C PHE A 381 -9.10 -0.26 -14.55
N ILE A 382 -8.72 0.80 -13.83
CA ILE A 382 -7.31 0.98 -13.44
C ILE A 382 -6.99 -0.02 -12.34
N PRO A 383 -5.81 -0.67 -12.40
CA PRO A 383 -5.36 -1.56 -11.33
C PRO A 383 -5.42 -0.90 -9.95
N ASP A 384 -6.19 -1.48 -9.04
CA ASP A 384 -6.20 -1.06 -7.64
C ASP A 384 -5.12 -1.86 -6.87
N PRO A 385 -4.01 -1.22 -6.47
CA PRO A 385 -2.90 -1.92 -5.83
C PRO A 385 -3.30 -2.57 -4.50
N LEU A 386 -4.23 -1.96 -3.74
CA LEU A 386 -4.68 -2.51 -2.46
C LEU A 386 -5.57 -3.73 -2.69
N ALA A 387 -6.52 -3.64 -3.62
CA ALA A 387 -7.41 -4.77 -3.92
C ALA A 387 -6.64 -5.96 -4.52
N LEU A 388 -5.63 -5.70 -5.36
CA LEU A 388 -4.73 -6.72 -5.91
C LEU A 388 -3.90 -7.39 -4.82
N VAL A 389 -3.29 -6.62 -3.92
CA VAL A 389 -2.50 -7.17 -2.80
C VAL A 389 -3.39 -7.96 -1.84
N ALA A 390 -4.56 -7.44 -1.47
CA ALA A 390 -5.51 -8.16 -0.63
C ALA A 390 -5.92 -9.51 -1.27
N SER A 391 -6.30 -9.47 -2.55
CA SER A 391 -6.67 -10.68 -3.31
C SER A 391 -5.51 -11.68 -3.44
N ALA A 392 -4.26 -11.20 -3.55
CA ALA A 392 -3.06 -12.05 -3.57
C ALA A 392 -2.89 -12.81 -2.25
N VAL A 393 -3.08 -12.12 -1.12
CA VAL A 393 -2.97 -12.70 0.21
C VAL A 393 -4.10 -13.70 0.47
N ASP A 394 -5.33 -13.36 0.09
CA ASP A 394 -6.50 -14.18 0.36
C ASP A 394 -6.55 -15.46 -0.48
N MET A 395 -6.06 -15.44 -1.73
CA MET A 395 -5.96 -16.66 -2.55
C MET A 395 -4.83 -17.59 -2.13
N HIS A 396 -3.81 -17.05 -1.45
CA HIS A 396 -2.71 -17.82 -0.90
C HIS A 396 -2.74 -17.65 0.62
N PRO A 397 -3.78 -18.17 1.31
CA PRO A 397 -3.72 -18.26 2.75
C PRO A 397 -2.42 -18.98 3.05
N LEU A 398 -1.69 -18.56 4.09
CA LEU A 398 -0.53 -19.29 4.56
C LEU A 398 -1.02 -20.71 4.78
N THR A 399 -0.82 -21.60 3.80
CA THR A 399 -0.99 -23.03 3.93
C THR A 399 -0.15 -23.28 5.15
N ALA A 400 -0.78 -23.60 6.28
CA ALA A 400 -0.13 -23.62 7.58
C ALA A 400 1.05 -24.59 7.48
N THR A 401 2.20 -24.05 7.08
CA THR A 401 3.34 -24.83 6.66
C THR A 401 4.08 -25.00 7.96
N CYS A 402 4.12 -26.26 8.38
CA CYS A 402 4.72 -26.73 9.61
C CYS A 402 3.96 -26.33 10.87
N ALA A 403 2.95 -27.14 11.20
CA ALA A 403 3.05 -27.75 12.53
C ALA A 403 4.51 -28.23 12.67
N PRO A 404 5.26 -27.78 13.69
CA PRO A 404 6.65 -28.18 13.84
C PRO A 404 6.71 -29.70 13.65
N PRO A 405 7.63 -30.22 12.81
CA PRO A 405 7.74 -31.66 12.62
C PRO A 405 7.68 -32.28 14.01
N PRO A 406 6.82 -33.29 14.24
CA PRO A 406 6.62 -33.84 15.57
C PRO A 406 8.00 -34.08 16.15
N PRO A 407 8.27 -33.65 17.41
CA PRO A 407 9.58 -33.75 18.01
C PRO A 407 10.08 -35.18 17.73
N PRO A 408 11.31 -35.35 17.21
CA PRO A 408 11.80 -36.65 16.77
C PRO A 408 11.47 -37.63 17.87
N ALA A 409 10.65 -38.64 17.57
CA ALA A 409 10.16 -39.57 18.58
C ALA A 409 11.39 -40.04 19.36
N GLY A 410 11.51 -39.57 20.61
CA GLY A 410 12.68 -39.86 21.43
C GLY A 410 12.90 -41.37 21.41
N PRO A 411 14.15 -41.85 21.43
CA PRO A 411 14.46 -43.27 21.21
C PRO A 411 13.72 -44.15 22.22
N ALA A 412 12.52 -44.59 21.83
CA ALA A 412 11.66 -45.46 22.62
C ALA A 412 12.27 -46.87 22.79
N GLY A 413 13.43 -47.13 22.17
CA GLY A 413 14.19 -48.38 22.28
C GLY A 413 15.21 -48.45 23.42
N ALA A 414 15.56 -47.36 24.10
CA ALA A 414 16.65 -47.42 25.09
C ALA A 414 16.25 -47.95 26.48
N GLN A 415 14.95 -48.06 26.79
CA GLN A 415 14.49 -48.57 28.09
C GLN A 415 14.33 -50.10 28.13
N SER A 416 14.40 -50.82 27.01
CA SER A 416 14.26 -52.28 27.00
C SER A 416 15.53 -53.06 27.33
N LEU A 417 16.72 -52.42 27.30
CA LEU A 417 18.00 -53.11 27.56
C LEU A 417 18.42 -53.11 29.03
N TYR A 418 17.80 -52.28 29.88
CA TYR A 418 18.08 -52.29 31.34
C TYR A 418 17.17 -53.25 32.13
N ALA A 419 16.18 -53.88 31.49
CA ALA A 419 15.30 -54.87 32.14
C ALA A 419 15.77 -56.33 31.96
N MET A 420 16.82 -56.58 31.16
CA MET A 420 17.40 -57.92 30.95
C MET A 420 18.70 -58.18 31.73
N ALA A 421 19.17 -57.21 32.52
CA ALA A 421 20.35 -57.33 33.37
C ALA A 421 19.98 -57.31 34.87
N ARG A 422 18.97 -58.10 35.25
CA ARG A 422 18.65 -58.43 36.65
C ARG A 422 18.25 -59.88 36.79
#